data_AF-A0A3C0T557-F1
#
_entry.id   AF-A0A3C0T557-F1
#
_cell.length_a   1.000
_cell.length_b   1.000
_cell.length_c   1.000
_cell.angle_alpha   90.00
_cell.angle_beta   90.00
_cell.angle_gamma   90.00
#
_symmetry.space_group_name_H-M   'P 1'
#
loop_
_entity.id
_entity.type
_entity.pdbx_description
1 polymer ?
#
loop_
_entity_poly.entity_id
_entity_poly.type
_entity_poly.pdbx_seq_one_letter_code
_entity_poly.pdbx_strand_id
1 'polypeptide(L)'
;VDLHISVLSVPEPLAVSTREELITELQPGIDGLIIEENGKRATYLPSVWEQLPNPEDFVSELRRKAGLSPMAWSENTIVQRYRTEEFS
;
A
#
# COMPACT_ATOMS: atom_id res chain seq x y z
N VAL A 1 -9.98 2.58 -29.20
CA VAL A 1 -9.76 1.58 -28.14
C VAL A 1 -8.56 2.09 -27.39
N ASP A 2 -8.78 2.76 -26.28
CA ASP A 2 -7.70 3.17 -25.38
C ASP A 2 -7.42 1.99 -24.46
N LEU A 3 -6.24 1.38 -24.61
CA LEU A 3 -5.82 0.24 -23.81
C LEU A 3 -4.75 0.75 -22.84
N HIS A 4 -5.09 0.88 -21.56
CA HIS A 4 -4.11 1.18 -20.52
C HIS A 4 -3.51 -0.12 -19.99
N ILE A 5 -2.20 -0.27 -20.13
CA ILE A 5 -1.45 -1.39 -19.57
C ILE A 5 -0.61 -0.83 -18.41
N SER A 6 -1.00 -1.16 -17.17
CA SER A 6 -0.18 -0.87 -15.99
C SER A 6 0.79 -2.04 -15.77
N VAL A 7 2.10 -1.79 -15.92
CA VAL A 7 3.14 -2.76 -15.55
C VAL A 7 3.49 -2.55 -14.09
N LEU A 8 3.21 -3.55 -13.25
CA LEU A 8 3.62 -3.55 -11.85
C LEU A 8 5.09 -3.94 -11.78
N SER A 9 5.93 -3.12 -11.14
CA SER A 9 7.25 -3.57 -10.68
C SER A 9 7.09 -4.71 -9.67
N VAL A 10 8.13 -5.53 -9.53
CA VAL A 10 8.16 -6.60 -8.53
C VAL A 10 8.05 -5.97 -7.14
N PRO A 11 7.10 -6.38 -6.28
CA PRO A 11 6.99 -5.83 -4.94
C PRO A 11 8.25 -6.07 -4.11
N GLU A 12 8.77 -4.99 -3.53
CA GLU A 12 9.95 -4.98 -2.68
C GLU A 12 9.54 -4.88 -1.21
N PRO A 13 10.14 -5.67 -0.30
CA PRO A 13 9.90 -5.52 1.13
C PRO A 13 10.25 -4.11 1.62
N LEU A 14 9.36 -3.51 2.42
CA LEU A 14 9.61 -2.24 3.09
C LEU A 14 9.93 -2.52 4.56
N ALA A 15 11.15 -2.24 4.98
CA ALA A 15 11.63 -2.51 6.33
C ALA A 15 11.13 -1.43 7.31
N VAL A 16 9.92 -1.62 7.84
CA VAL A 16 9.29 -0.73 8.83
C VAL A 16 8.86 -1.55 10.04
N SER A 17 9.06 -1.00 11.23
CA SER A 17 8.71 -1.64 12.50
C SER A 17 7.48 -1.01 13.14
N THR A 18 7.08 0.17 12.70
CA THR A 18 5.91 0.91 13.20
C THR A 18 5.00 1.41 12.09
N ARG A 19 3.75 1.73 12.46
CA ARG A 19 2.78 2.34 11.55
C ARG A 19 3.24 3.74 11.12
N GLU A 20 3.86 4.48 12.03
CA GLU A 20 4.37 5.83 11.82
C GLU A 20 5.53 5.82 10.82
N GLU A 21 6.48 4.89 10.96
CA GLU A 21 7.56 4.69 9.99
C GLU A 21 7.01 4.37 8.59
N LEU A 22 6.02 3.48 8.50
CA LEU A 22 5.33 3.19 7.24
C LEU A 22 4.78 4.46 6.61
N ILE A 23 4.01 5.24 7.37
CA ILE A 23 3.38 6.49 6.91
C ILE A 23 4.43 7.47 6.37
N THR A 24 5.58 7.61 7.04
CA THR A 24 6.64 8.54 6.63
C THR A 24 7.40 8.11 5.38
N GLU A 25 7.47 6.80 5.10
CA GLU A 25 8.20 6.24 3.96
C GLU A 25 7.39 6.23 2.65
N LEU A 26 6.06 6.38 2.73
CA LEU A 26 5.17 6.33 1.57
C LEU A 26 5.18 7.61 0.75
N GLN A 27 5.16 7.45 -0.57
CA GLN A 27 5.05 8.55 -1.53
C GLN A 27 3.66 8.54 -2.20
N PRO A 28 2.78 9.50 -1.86
CA PRO A 28 1.46 9.63 -2.49
C PRO A 28 1.56 9.76 -4.01
N GLY A 29 0.65 9.08 -4.70
CA GLY A 29 0.58 9.03 -6.17
C GLY A 29 1.62 8.14 -6.84
N ILE A 30 2.59 7.60 -6.09
CA ILE A 30 3.69 6.80 -6.65
C ILE A 30 3.64 5.36 -6.13
N ASP A 31 3.45 5.20 -4.82
CA ASP A 31 3.65 3.91 -4.17
C ASP A 31 2.37 3.08 -4.11
N GLY A 32 2.42 1.88 -4.67
CA GLY A 32 1.47 0.81 -4.40
C GLY A 32 1.92 0.04 -3.16
N LEU A 33 0.97 -0.43 -2.37
CA LEU A 33 1.25 -1.06 -1.09
C LEU A 33 0.53 -2.39 -0.98
N ILE A 34 1.23 -3.37 -0.42
CA ILE A 34 0.71 -4.67 -0.01
C ILE A 34 0.94 -4.76 1.48
N ILE A 35 -0.12 -5.07 2.23
CA ILE A 35 -0.02 -5.38 3.65
C ILE A 35 -0.47 -6.80 3.90
N GLU A 36 0.28 -7.51 4.73
CA GLU A 36 -0.04 -8.85 5.19
C GLU A 36 0.19 -8.95 6.69
N GLU A 37 -0.78 -9.50 7.42
CA GLU A 37 -0.68 -9.71 8.86
C GLU A 37 -1.57 -10.91 9.25
N ASN A 38 -1.01 -11.90 9.94
CA ASN A 38 -1.76 -13.06 10.44
C ASN A 38 -2.61 -13.78 9.37
N GLY A 39 -2.09 -13.92 8.14
CA GLY A 39 -2.79 -14.55 7.01
C GLY A 39 -3.84 -13.68 6.31
N LYS A 40 -4.05 -12.45 6.78
CA LYS A 40 -4.90 -11.44 6.11
C LYS A 40 -4.03 -10.58 5.21
N ARG A 41 -4.50 -10.33 3.98
CA ARG A 41 -3.72 -9.62 2.98
C ARG A 41 -4.60 -8.70 2.14
N ALA A 42 -4.12 -7.50 1.85
CA ALA A 42 -4.73 -6.60 0.88
C ALA A 42 -3.67 -5.79 0.13
N THR A 43 -4.09 -5.18 -0.99
CA THR A 43 -3.27 -4.24 -1.74
C THR A 43 -4.06 -3.04 -2.22
N TYR A 44 -3.36 -1.91 -2.33
CA TYR A 44 -3.77 -0.74 -3.09
C TYR A 44 -2.72 -0.40 -4.15
N LEU A 45 -3.23 -0.05 -5.34
CA LEU A 45 -2.45 0.48 -6.45
C LEU A 45 -2.15 1.97 -6.21
N PRO A 46 -1.12 2.54 -6.86
CA PRO A 46 -0.85 3.97 -6.81
C PRO A 46 -2.04 4.85 -7.20
N SER A 47 -2.90 4.41 -8.13
CA SER A 47 -4.10 5.17 -8.53
C SER A 47 -5.10 5.40 -7.39
N VAL A 48 -5.05 4.62 -6.30
CA VAL A 48 -5.92 4.82 -5.14
C VAL A 48 -5.60 6.10 -4.37
N TRP A 49 -4.37 6.64 -4.51
CA TRP A 49 -3.99 7.92 -3.89
C TRP A 49 -4.85 9.09 -4.34
N GLU A 50 -5.46 9.03 -5.53
CA GLU A 50 -6.40 10.07 -5.99
C GLU A 50 -7.63 10.20 -5.08
N GLN A 51 -8.06 9.08 -4.47
CA GLN A 51 -9.20 9.04 -3.54
C GLN A 51 -8.75 9.19 -2.09
N LEU A 52 -7.54 8.72 -1.77
CA LEU A 52 -6.95 8.74 -0.42
C LEU A 52 -5.58 9.44 -0.44
N PRO A 53 -5.51 10.77 -0.61
CA PRO A 53 -4.24 11.48 -0.76
C PRO A 53 -3.44 11.59 0.55
N ASN A 54 -4.08 11.35 1.69
CA ASN A 54 -3.43 11.33 3.00
C ASN A 54 -2.86 9.92 3.28
N PRO A 55 -1.55 9.77 3.57
CA PRO A 55 -0.95 8.47 3.88
C PRO A 55 -1.56 7.74 5.08
N GLU A 56 -1.99 8.46 6.11
CA GLU A 56 -2.63 7.86 7.29
C GLU A 56 -3.96 7.21 6.91
N ASP A 57 -4.77 7.90 6.12
CA ASP A 57 -6.05 7.39 5.62
C ASP A 57 -5.84 6.21 4.68
N PHE A 58 -4.86 6.32 3.77
CA PHE A 58 -4.49 5.26 2.84
C PHE A 58 -4.13 3.96 3.57
N VAL A 59 -3.23 4.03 4.56
CA VAL A 59 -2.81 2.86 5.36
C VAL A 59 -3.96 2.32 6.19
N SER A 60 -4.74 3.19 6.82
CA SER A 60 -5.88 2.79 7.67
C SER A 60 -6.94 2.05 6.86
N GLU A 61 -7.30 2.57 5.69
CA GLU A 61 -8.28 1.94 4.80
C GLU A 61 -7.75 0.67 4.16
N LEU A 62 -6.45 0.59 3.84
CA LEU A 62 -5.82 -0.64 3.36
C LEU A 62 -5.88 -1.74 4.43
N ARG A 63 -5.58 -1.41 5.68
CA ARG A 63 -5.70 -2.34 6.82
C ARG A 63 -7.14 -2.77 7.01
N ARG A 64 -8.10 -1.85 6.95
CA ARG A 64 -9.53 -2.17 6.99
C ARG A 64 -9.93 -3.13 5.88
N LYS A 65 -9.46 -2.90 4.65
CA LYS A 65 -9.68 -3.77 3.49
C LYS A 65 -9.08 -5.17 3.67
N ALA A 66 -7.95 -5.29 4.35
CA ALA A 66 -7.39 -6.58 4.76
C ALA A 66 -8.19 -7.28 5.88
N GLY A 67 -9.19 -6.60 6.48
CA GLY A 67 -9.90 -7.10 7.65
C GLY A 67 -9.11 -6.96 8.95
N LEU A 68 -8.15 -6.01 9.00
CA LEU A 68 -7.35 -5.66 10.16
C LEU A 68 -7.93 -4.42 10.85
N SER A 69 -7.49 -4.17 12.10
CA SER A 69 -7.80 -2.90 12.76
C SER A 69 -7.08 -1.75 12.04
N PRO A 70 -7.77 -0.64 11.71
CA PRO A 70 -7.20 0.45 10.92
C PRO A 70 -5.99 1.14 11.59
N MET A 71 -6.01 1.25 12.91
CA MET A 71 -4.98 1.97 13.68
C MET A 71 -4.01 1.06 14.43
N ALA A 72 -4.35 -0.22 14.64
CA ALA A 72 -3.45 -1.13 15.34
C ALA A 72 -2.26 -1.49 14.45
N TRP A 73 -1.14 -1.83 15.07
CA TRP A 73 0.04 -2.37 14.41
C TRP A 73 0.48 -3.65 15.10
N SER A 74 1.01 -4.60 14.34
CA SER A 74 1.58 -5.85 14.86
C SER A 74 3.02 -5.98 14.40
N GLU A 75 3.89 -6.55 15.24
CA GLU A 75 5.26 -6.94 14.87
C GLU A 75 5.29 -7.96 13.72
N ASN A 76 4.20 -8.69 13.50
CA ASN A 76 4.05 -9.63 12.39
C ASN A 76 3.56 -8.97 11.09
N THR A 77 3.45 -7.63 11.04
CA THR A 77 3.02 -6.92 9.84
C THR A 77 4.14 -6.97 8.80
N ILE A 78 3.83 -7.57 7.64
CA ILE A 78 4.71 -7.56 6.47
C ILE A 78 4.18 -6.51 5.51
N VAL A 79 5.08 -5.62 5.09
CA VAL A 79 4.77 -4.57 4.11
C VAL A 79 5.64 -4.76 2.87
N GLN A 80 5.01 -4.70 1.71
CA GLN A 80 5.73 -4.63 0.43
C GLN A 80 5.23 -3.44 -0.36
N ARG A 81 6.16 -2.73 -0.99
CA ARG A 81 5.90 -1.60 -1.86
C ARG A 81 6.19 -1.99 -3.30
N TYR A 82 5.37 -1.52 -4.23
CA TYR A 82 5.67 -1.58 -5.66
C TYR A 82 5.27 -0.26 -6.32
N ARG A 83 5.80 -0.02 -7.50
CA ARG A 83 5.40 1.10 -8.37
C ARG A 83 4.78 0.57 -9.64
N THR A 84 3.92 1.38 -10.25
CA THR A 84 3.28 1.06 -11.52
C THR A 84 3.77 2.02 -12.58
N GLU A 85 4.28 1.47 -13.68
CA GLU A 85 4.50 2.25 -14.90
C GLU A 85 3.27 2.05 -15.78
N GLU A 86 2.55 3.14 -16.08
CA GLU A 86 1.44 3.10 -17.02
C GLU A 86 1.96 3.40 -18.43
N PHE A 87 1.72 2.48 -19.35
CA PHE A 87 1.95 2.67 -20.77
C PHE A 87 0.59 2.95 -21.43
N SER A 88 0.51 4.03 -22.21
CA SER A 88 -0.66 4.42 -23.02
C SER A 88 -0.37 4.32 -24.52
#